data_AF-A0A9N8HPN3-F1
#
_entry.id   AF-A0A9N8HPN3-F1
#
_cell.length_a   1.000
_cell.length_b   1.000
_cell.length_c   1.000
_cell.angle_alpha   90.00
_cell.angle_beta   90.00
_cell.angle_gamma   90.00
#
_symmetry.space_group_name_H-M   'P 1'
#
loop_
_entity.id
_entity.type
_entity.pdbx_description
1 polymer ?
#
loop_
_entity_poly.entity_id
_entity_poly.type
_entity_poly.pdbx_seq_one_letter_code
_entity_poly.pdbx_strand_id
1 'polypeptide(L)'
;MAAALTITQAELKAIMREAMQAALSQVNPATAPTFSVVPGGGDQTKTWDLTSDKGMKYFAQATKAPDTLFDGTIKKLHHFLGLVKKRATTYGMMSVIGSIGIGGNKTRSILTEYGSITQEQMKAHAEIYQKEDNRKRQAAKMLETLIANSIEQDVFDELEQREDKYTVKVTPDGMTAQVSRQDRPMMLYQLVCMVCVDTLATVSTIMELLSVARLVQAMTDADSYIKIFNRKVNSLIISLRARQEAIPSLIAPLFKAYQSCEDKAFAHYFKRKQEQYEDRSLTEPLEHTALIRMAGERYKIIVDKKEWKMKSEDELKFIALKATVDQQNKQLTQKLMQRARQHQQKERQGPNNVGEWAWKSVAPKEGEPQEKKFRNKQYIYCPHHGDTKWVLKVNRQGVVHATNCRARLKGDTTTLLTAATEDESDSHSSDAGTPSKRGIRIAQALTSVLEEELSGITEDENLLTPGQK
;
A
#
# COMPACT_ATOMS: atom_id res chain seq x y z
N MET A 1 -27.04 68.69 74.67
CA MET A 1 -28.22 68.85 73.79
C MET A 1 -27.79 68.50 72.37
N ALA A 2 -28.32 67.43 71.80
CA ALA A 2 -28.01 67.04 70.42
C ALA A 2 -28.89 67.84 69.47
N ALA A 3 -28.28 68.63 68.58
CA ALA A 3 -28.98 69.32 67.51
C ALA A 3 -29.32 68.30 66.42
N ALA A 4 -30.61 68.01 66.25
CA ALA A 4 -31.10 67.20 65.14
C ALA A 4 -30.94 68.02 63.85
N LEU A 5 -30.04 67.60 62.96
CA LEU A 5 -30.01 68.11 61.59
C LEU A 5 -31.27 67.63 60.86
N THR A 6 -32.25 68.52 60.71
CA THR A 6 -33.38 68.31 59.79
C THR A 6 -32.96 68.68 58.39
N ILE A 7 -32.73 67.66 57.55
CA ILE A 7 -32.57 67.83 56.10
C ILE A 7 -33.89 68.36 55.54
N THR A 8 -33.83 69.46 54.80
CA THR A 8 -35.00 70.07 54.18
C THR A 8 -35.45 69.25 52.96
N GLN A 9 -36.73 69.33 52.61
CA GLN A 9 -37.28 68.65 51.44
C GLN A 9 -36.59 69.08 50.12
N ALA A 10 -36.01 70.28 50.08
CA ALA A 10 -35.25 70.78 48.95
C ALA A 10 -33.87 70.09 48.83
N GLU A 11 -33.17 69.89 49.95
CA GLU A 11 -31.88 69.19 49.99
C GLU A 11 -32.05 67.70 49.65
N LEU A 12 -33.11 67.06 50.13
CA LEU A 12 -33.42 65.66 49.76
C LEU A 12 -33.67 65.51 48.25
N LYS A 13 -34.38 66.47 47.64
CA LYS A 13 -34.62 66.48 46.19
C LYS A 13 -33.34 66.73 45.40
N ALA A 14 -32.43 67.55 45.90
CA ALA A 14 -31.13 67.80 45.27
C ALA A 14 -30.28 66.53 45.27
N ILE A 15 -30.14 65.87 46.43
CA ILE A 15 -29.39 64.61 46.57
C ILE A 15 -29.98 63.51 45.68
N MET A 16 -31.31 63.37 45.63
CA MET A 16 -31.96 62.39 44.75
C MET A 16 -31.72 62.68 43.27
N ARG A 17 -31.72 63.96 42.87
CA ARG A 17 -31.51 64.36 41.48
C ARG A 17 -30.05 64.12 41.06
N GLU A 18 -29.11 64.40 41.96
CA GLU A 18 -27.68 64.17 41.75
C GLU A 18 -27.34 62.67 41.72
N ALA A 19 -27.95 61.87 42.60
CA ALA A 19 -27.85 60.40 42.57
C ALA A 19 -28.47 59.81 41.29
N MET A 20 -29.59 60.35 40.82
CA MET A 20 -30.22 59.92 39.57
C MET A 20 -29.39 60.31 38.34
N GLN A 21 -28.74 61.47 38.36
CA GLN A 21 -27.88 61.94 37.28
C GLN A 21 -26.54 61.18 37.22
N ALA A 22 -26.00 60.81 38.40
CA ALA A 22 -24.87 59.89 38.52
C ALA A 22 -25.23 58.47 38.03
N ALA A 23 -26.44 57.98 38.34
CA ALA A 23 -26.93 56.69 37.84
C ALA A 23 -27.14 56.68 36.32
N LEU A 24 -27.62 57.79 35.74
CA LEU A 24 -27.78 57.93 34.28
C LEU A 24 -26.44 58.04 33.55
N SER A 25 -25.40 58.57 34.21
CA SER A 25 -24.05 58.70 33.65
C SER A 25 -23.23 57.41 33.74
N GLN A 26 -23.66 56.42 34.53
CA GLN A 26 -23.06 55.08 34.59
C GLN A 26 -23.61 54.09 33.56
N VAL A 27 -24.59 54.49 32.74
CA VAL A 27 -24.99 53.70 31.58
C VAL A 27 -23.92 53.90 30.51
N ASN A 28 -22.86 53.09 30.57
CA ASN A 28 -21.89 52.97 29.48
C ASN A 28 -22.69 52.79 28.17
N PRO A 29 -22.48 53.64 27.15
CA PRO A 29 -23.14 53.44 25.87
C PRO A 29 -22.73 52.05 25.39
N ALA A 30 -23.71 51.15 25.29
CA ALA A 30 -23.50 49.80 24.80
C ALA A 30 -22.84 49.92 23.43
N THR A 31 -21.53 49.66 23.37
CA THR A 31 -20.76 49.76 22.15
C THR A 31 -21.40 48.78 21.17
N ALA A 32 -21.79 49.25 19.99
CA ALA A 32 -22.41 48.41 18.99
C ALA A 32 -21.55 47.15 18.78
N PRO A 33 -22.14 45.95 18.74
CA PRO A 33 -21.37 44.72 18.61
C PRO A 33 -20.55 44.80 17.33
N THR A 34 -19.22 44.70 17.47
CA THR A 34 -18.31 44.68 16.32
C THR A 34 -18.62 43.43 15.51
N PHE A 35 -18.84 43.57 14.20
CA PHE A 35 -19.12 42.44 13.33
C PHE A 35 -18.00 41.40 13.46
N SER A 36 -18.39 40.13 13.65
CA SER A 36 -17.45 39.03 13.73
C SER A 36 -18.05 37.75 13.15
N VAL A 37 -17.25 37.04 12.35
CA VAL A 37 -17.65 35.79 11.69
C VAL A 37 -17.51 34.59 12.64
N VAL A 38 -16.72 34.73 13.70
CA VAL A 38 -16.46 33.67 14.69
C VAL A 38 -16.43 34.26 16.10
N PRO A 39 -16.73 33.47 17.15
CA PRO A 39 -16.75 33.97 18.53
C PRO A 39 -15.46 34.65 18.98
N GLY A 40 -14.31 34.21 18.46
CA GLY A 40 -12.99 34.81 18.74
C GLY A 40 -12.56 35.92 17.80
N GLY A 41 -13.37 36.34 16.82
CA GLY A 41 -12.96 37.33 15.82
C GLY A 41 -13.18 38.78 16.24
N GLY A 42 -13.56 39.05 17.50
CA GLY A 42 -13.65 40.40 18.04
C GLY A 42 -12.27 41.05 18.25
N ASP A 43 -12.26 42.29 18.77
CA ASP A 43 -11.07 43.11 19.02
C ASP A 43 -9.93 42.35 19.72
N GLN A 44 -8.86 42.07 18.98
CA GLN A 44 -7.71 41.27 19.41
C GLN A 44 -6.84 41.98 20.47
N THR A 45 -7.08 43.26 20.73
CA THR A 45 -6.36 44.02 21.76
C THR A 45 -6.94 43.82 23.16
N LYS A 46 -8.21 43.40 23.26
CA LYS A 46 -8.90 43.19 24.54
C LYS A 46 -8.77 41.74 25.02
N THR A 47 -8.48 41.57 26.30
CA THR A 47 -8.48 40.26 26.97
C THR A 47 -9.90 39.70 27.05
N TRP A 48 -10.01 38.37 27.11
CA TRP A 48 -11.25 37.71 27.49
C TRP A 48 -11.46 37.84 28.99
N ASP A 49 -12.70 38.14 29.41
CA ASP A 49 -13.11 37.97 30.80
C ASP A 49 -13.46 36.49 31.05
N LEU A 50 -12.43 35.70 31.36
CA LEU A 50 -12.55 34.27 31.66
C LEU A 50 -13.10 33.98 33.07
N THR A 51 -13.29 35.00 33.91
CA THR A 51 -13.85 34.85 35.26
C THR A 51 -15.37 34.86 35.28
N SER A 52 -16.00 35.45 34.25
CA SER A 52 -17.45 35.42 34.06
C SER A 52 -17.98 34.05 33.66
N ASP A 53 -19.26 33.79 33.94
CA ASP A 53 -19.97 32.59 33.46
C ASP A 53 -19.89 32.39 31.94
N LYS A 54 -19.95 33.50 31.18
CA LYS A 54 -19.81 33.48 29.73
C LYS A 54 -18.38 33.12 29.33
N GLY A 55 -17.38 33.67 30.02
CA GLY A 55 -15.96 33.36 29.83
C GLY A 55 -15.62 31.91 30.13
N MET A 56 -16.14 31.36 31.23
CA MET A 56 -15.96 29.95 31.58
C MET A 56 -16.56 29.02 30.51
N LYS A 57 -17.77 29.32 30.01
CA LYS A 57 -18.39 28.58 28.90
C LYS A 57 -17.59 28.70 27.61
N TYR A 58 -17.08 29.90 27.30
CA TYR A 58 -16.22 30.13 26.14
C TYR A 58 -14.94 29.31 26.23
N PHE A 59 -14.28 29.31 27.39
CA PHE A 59 -13.09 28.51 27.65
C PHE A 59 -13.36 27.02 27.45
N ALA A 60 -14.39 26.48 28.12
CA ALA A 60 -14.77 25.07 28.01
C ALA A 60 -15.06 24.67 26.55
N GLN A 61 -15.76 25.52 25.79
CA GLN A 61 -16.05 25.24 24.39
C GLN A 61 -14.81 25.34 23.50
N ALA A 62 -13.88 26.25 23.78
CA ALA A 62 -12.64 26.38 23.03
C ALA A 62 -11.68 25.21 23.27
N THR A 63 -11.70 24.62 24.46
CA THR A 63 -10.74 23.60 24.90
C THR A 63 -11.31 22.19 25.00
N LYS A 64 -12.61 22.00 24.71
CA LYS A 64 -13.25 20.67 24.68
C LYS A 64 -12.49 19.70 23.79
N ALA A 65 -12.34 18.47 24.29
CA ALA A 65 -11.73 17.34 23.61
C ALA A 65 -12.44 17.01 22.28
N PRO A 66 -11.69 16.51 21.28
CA PRO A 66 -12.25 15.92 20.08
C PRO A 66 -12.82 14.52 20.36
N ASP A 67 -13.64 14.01 19.44
CA ASP A 67 -14.21 12.66 19.55
C ASP A 67 -13.15 11.55 19.42
N THR A 68 -12.03 11.85 18.76
CA THR A 68 -10.89 10.94 18.61
C THR A 68 -9.63 11.68 19.00
N LEU A 69 -8.89 11.12 19.96
CA LEU A 69 -7.62 11.65 20.42
C LEU A 69 -6.51 11.38 19.40
N PHE A 70 -5.50 12.25 19.42
CA PHE A 70 -4.31 12.09 18.59
C PHE A 70 -3.30 11.17 19.26
N ASP A 71 -2.93 10.11 18.54
CA ASP A 71 -2.08 8.99 18.98
C ASP A 71 -0.58 9.22 18.72
N GLY A 72 -0.16 10.45 18.42
CA GLY A 72 1.24 10.73 18.10
C GLY A 72 1.71 10.17 16.75
N THR A 73 0.82 9.63 15.90
CA THR A 73 1.25 9.08 14.61
C THR A 73 1.31 10.13 13.51
N ILE A 74 2.33 10.04 12.65
CA ILE A 74 2.48 10.93 11.48
C ILE A 74 1.25 10.88 10.54
N LYS A 75 0.56 9.74 10.48
CA LYS A 75 -0.64 9.55 9.65
C LYS A 75 -1.80 10.44 10.10
N LYS A 76 -1.95 10.68 11.40
CA LYS A 76 -3.03 11.50 11.98
C LYS A 76 -2.62 12.96 12.22
N LEU A 77 -1.34 13.30 12.13
CA LEU A 77 -0.83 14.64 12.43
C LEU A 77 -1.54 15.75 11.65
N HIS A 78 -1.74 15.60 10.34
CA HIS A 78 -2.43 16.61 9.53
C HIS A 78 -3.87 16.83 9.98
N HIS A 79 -4.58 15.76 10.37
CA HIS A 79 -5.93 15.87 10.89
C HIS A 79 -5.96 16.61 12.23
N PHE A 80 -5.03 16.26 13.14
CA PHE A 80 -4.86 16.93 14.42
C PHE A 80 -4.55 18.43 14.26
N LEU A 81 -3.57 18.80 13.43
CA LEU A 81 -3.26 20.21 13.15
C LEU A 81 -4.44 20.96 12.50
N GLY A 82 -5.21 20.29 11.63
CA GLY A 82 -6.45 20.84 11.07
C GLY A 82 -7.51 21.12 12.15
N LEU A 83 -7.63 20.24 13.15
CA LEU A 83 -8.51 20.43 14.29
C LEU A 83 -8.07 21.63 15.15
N VAL A 84 -6.80 21.69 15.51
CA VAL A 84 -6.21 22.82 16.26
C VAL A 84 -6.41 24.12 15.48
N LYS A 85 -6.18 24.13 14.17
CA LYS A 85 -6.41 25.28 13.29
C LYS A 85 -7.85 25.76 13.34
N LYS A 86 -8.81 24.85 13.17
CA LYS A 86 -10.24 25.16 13.23
C LYS A 86 -10.59 25.80 14.57
N ARG A 87 -10.14 25.19 15.67
CA ARG A 87 -10.34 25.71 17.03
C ARG A 87 -9.73 27.10 17.23
N ALA A 88 -8.47 27.26 16.88
CA ALA A 88 -7.75 28.51 17.04
C ALA A 88 -8.34 29.63 16.20
N THR A 89 -8.86 29.31 15.01
CA THR A 89 -9.56 30.29 14.17
C THR A 89 -10.89 30.69 14.83
N THR A 90 -11.71 29.72 15.23
CA THR A 90 -13.03 29.97 15.83
C THR A 90 -12.96 30.77 17.13
N TYR A 91 -11.96 30.48 17.97
CA TYR A 91 -11.81 31.07 19.30
C TYR A 91 -10.66 32.08 19.40
N GLY A 92 -10.13 32.58 18.28
CA GLY A 92 -9.18 33.70 18.29
C GLY A 92 -7.81 33.40 18.89
N MET A 93 -7.31 32.17 18.75
CA MET A 93 -5.98 31.75 19.23
C MET A 93 -4.92 31.77 18.12
N MET A 94 -5.26 32.15 16.88
CA MET A 94 -4.32 32.15 15.75
C MET A 94 -3.13 33.08 15.94
N SER A 95 -3.23 34.12 16.78
CA SER A 95 -2.17 35.10 16.99
C SER A 95 -0.87 34.52 17.58
N VAL A 96 -0.93 33.34 18.21
CA VAL A 96 0.22 32.69 18.85
C VAL A 96 0.75 31.46 18.10
N ILE A 97 0.07 31.02 17.04
CA ILE A 97 0.44 29.83 16.23
C ILE A 97 0.42 30.08 14.71
N GLY A 98 -0.17 31.20 14.28
CA GLY A 98 -0.37 31.56 12.88
C GLY A 98 0.66 32.53 12.32
N SER A 99 1.45 33.19 13.18
CA SER A 99 2.32 34.31 12.78
C SER A 99 3.62 34.34 13.59
N ILE A 100 4.39 33.24 13.52
CA ILE A 100 5.73 33.13 14.12
C ILE A 100 6.72 33.86 13.22
N GLY A 101 7.50 34.80 13.77
CA GLY A 101 8.49 35.55 13.02
C GLY A 101 9.73 34.71 12.68
N ILE A 102 10.14 34.70 11.41
CA ILE A 102 11.31 33.94 10.93
C ILE A 102 12.45 34.86 10.42
N GLY A 103 12.37 36.16 10.72
CA GLY A 103 13.30 37.18 10.22
C GLY A 103 12.84 37.85 8.91
N GLY A 104 13.38 39.03 8.63
CA GLY A 104 13.11 39.78 7.38
C GLY A 104 11.62 40.13 7.17
N ASN A 105 10.89 40.45 8.25
CA ASN A 105 9.44 40.70 8.25
C ASN A 105 8.56 39.54 7.73
N LYS A 106 9.10 38.33 7.66
CA LYS A 106 8.35 37.14 7.28
C LYS A 106 7.80 36.43 8.51
N THR A 107 6.57 35.92 8.38
CA THR A 107 5.94 35.07 9.39
C THR A 107 5.53 33.72 8.81
N ARG A 108 5.38 32.74 9.70
CA ARG A 108 5.01 31.35 9.38
C ARG A 108 3.98 30.84 10.37
N SER A 109 3.23 29.81 9.97
CA SER A 109 2.35 29.08 10.89
C SER A 109 2.88 27.70 11.20
N ILE A 110 2.91 27.35 12.49
CA ILE A 110 3.20 25.99 12.96
C ILE A 110 2.20 24.95 12.43
N LEU A 111 1.00 25.37 12.06
CA LEU A 111 -0.05 24.46 11.61
C LEU A 111 0.16 23.96 10.17
N THR A 112 1.02 24.65 9.40
CA THR A 112 1.21 24.38 7.97
C THR A 112 2.66 24.38 7.52
N GLU A 113 3.56 25.08 8.22
CA GLU A 113 4.94 25.36 7.82
C GLU A 113 5.95 25.00 8.93
N TYR A 114 5.57 24.05 9.80
CA TYR A 114 6.33 23.67 11.00
C TYR A 114 7.77 23.25 10.72
N GLY A 115 8.06 22.61 9.58
CA GLY A 115 9.41 22.16 9.22
C GLY A 115 10.35 23.30 8.81
N SER A 116 9.85 24.53 8.71
CA SER A 116 10.65 25.73 8.42
C SER A 116 10.83 26.66 9.63
N ILE A 117 10.29 26.28 10.79
CA ILE A 117 10.38 27.04 12.04
C ILE A 117 11.43 26.37 12.93
N THR A 118 12.40 27.14 13.41
CA THR A 118 13.39 26.62 14.37
C THR A 118 12.89 26.76 15.81
N GLN A 119 13.47 25.97 16.72
CA GLN A 119 13.15 26.06 18.14
C GLN A 119 13.45 27.45 18.71
N GLU A 120 14.53 28.10 18.25
CA GLU A 120 14.92 29.45 18.66
C GLU A 120 13.91 30.50 18.21
N GLN A 121 13.41 30.40 16.97
CA GLN A 121 12.37 31.29 16.45
C GLN A 121 11.07 31.16 17.24
N MET A 122 10.69 29.91 17.57
CA MET A 122 9.51 29.65 18.38
C MET A 122 9.67 30.20 19.80
N LYS A 123 10.85 30.03 20.40
CA LYS A 123 11.18 30.58 21.72
C LYS A 123 11.11 32.10 21.74
N ALA A 124 11.71 32.77 20.76
CA ALA A 124 11.66 34.22 20.62
C ALA A 124 10.21 34.72 20.45
N HIS A 125 9.38 33.98 19.70
CA HIS A 125 7.96 34.31 19.55
C HIS A 125 7.19 34.22 20.88
N ALA A 126 7.44 33.17 21.66
CA ALA A 126 6.82 32.97 22.97
C ALA A 126 7.21 34.06 23.97
N GLU A 127 8.49 34.41 24.04
CA GLU A 127 9.01 35.43 24.97
C GLU A 127 8.34 36.81 24.79
N ILE A 128 7.89 37.15 23.58
CA ILE A 128 7.22 38.42 23.29
C ILE A 128 5.91 38.57 24.05
N TYR A 129 5.01 37.59 23.98
CA TYR A 129 3.70 37.73 24.63
C TYR A 129 3.68 37.16 26.05
N GLN A 130 4.63 36.31 26.42
CA GLN A 130 4.69 35.74 27.75
C GLN A 130 5.11 36.74 28.82
N LYS A 131 5.64 37.92 28.48
CA LYS A 131 5.90 39.00 29.45
C LYS A 131 4.66 39.86 29.78
N GLU A 132 3.65 39.84 28.92
CA GLU A 132 2.48 40.71 28.98
C GLU A 132 1.23 39.97 29.50
N ASP A 133 0.33 40.68 30.19
CA ASP A 133 -0.99 40.16 30.59
C ASP A 133 -2.06 40.48 29.54
N ASN A 134 -1.85 39.94 28.35
CA ASN A 134 -2.64 40.26 27.17
C ASN A 134 -3.45 39.06 26.63
N ARG A 135 -4.23 39.31 25.58
CA ARG A 135 -5.05 38.31 24.90
C ARG A 135 -4.23 37.12 24.36
N LYS A 136 -3.00 37.36 23.90
CA LYS A 136 -2.12 36.30 23.37
C LYS A 136 -1.71 35.32 24.47
N ARG A 137 -1.42 35.81 25.68
CA ARG A 137 -1.13 34.94 26.84
C ARG A 137 -2.32 34.06 27.21
N GLN A 138 -3.53 34.62 27.21
CA GLN A 138 -4.76 33.83 27.42
C GLN A 138 -4.97 32.79 26.32
N ALA A 139 -4.69 33.15 25.05
CA ALA A 139 -4.79 32.23 23.92
C ALA A 139 -3.82 31.06 24.04
N ALA A 140 -2.58 31.32 24.47
CA ALA A 140 -1.59 30.29 24.76
C ALA A 140 -2.10 29.33 25.85
N LYS A 141 -2.73 29.84 26.92
CA LYS A 141 -3.32 29.01 27.98
C LYS A 141 -4.52 28.20 27.50
N MET A 142 -5.34 28.72 26.61
CA MET A 142 -6.43 27.95 26.01
C MET A 142 -5.91 26.84 25.10
N LEU A 143 -4.86 27.11 24.32
CA LEU A 143 -4.20 26.09 23.50
C LEU A 143 -3.60 24.97 24.34
N GLU A 144 -3.07 25.28 25.53
CA GLU A 144 -2.62 24.28 26.50
C GLU A 144 -3.67 23.21 26.76
N THR A 145 -4.83 23.66 27.25
CA THR A 145 -5.90 22.77 27.65
C THR A 145 -6.50 22.07 26.44
N LEU A 146 -6.56 22.75 25.29
CA LEU A 146 -6.97 22.11 24.05
C LEU A 146 -6.05 20.95 23.69
N ILE A 147 -4.73 21.16 23.66
CA ILE A 147 -3.77 20.12 23.25
C ILE A 147 -3.79 18.96 24.24
N ALA A 148 -3.74 19.24 25.54
CA ALA A 148 -3.81 18.20 26.58
C ALA A 148 -5.09 17.35 26.46
N ASN A 149 -6.23 17.98 26.17
CA ASN A 149 -7.50 17.27 25.97
C ASN A 149 -7.61 16.56 24.60
N SER A 150 -6.67 16.78 23.67
CA SER A 150 -6.77 16.33 22.28
C SER A 150 -5.78 15.24 21.90
N ILE A 151 -4.91 14.83 22.81
CA ILE A 151 -3.90 13.79 22.57
C ILE A 151 -4.10 12.62 23.54
N GLU A 152 -3.58 11.45 23.18
CA GLU A 152 -3.59 10.27 24.06
C GLU A 152 -2.63 10.45 25.24
N GLN A 153 -2.89 9.76 26.35
CA GLN A 153 -2.16 9.96 27.61
C GLN A 153 -0.67 9.64 27.49
N ASP A 154 -0.33 8.58 26.77
CA ASP A 154 1.06 8.17 26.50
C ASP A 154 1.83 9.25 25.73
N VAL A 155 1.20 9.86 24.73
CA VAL A 155 1.77 10.99 23.98
C VAL A 155 1.97 12.21 24.88
N PHE A 156 1.01 12.47 25.78
CA PHE A 156 1.11 13.56 26.74
C PHE A 156 2.26 13.33 27.73
N ASP A 157 2.38 12.12 28.28
CA ASP A 157 3.46 11.76 29.21
C ASP A 157 4.85 11.91 28.57
N GLU A 158 5.02 11.53 27.30
CA GLU A 158 6.27 11.74 26.57
C GLU A 158 6.56 13.23 26.33
N LEU A 159 5.52 14.03 26.11
CA LEU A 159 5.65 15.47 25.93
C LEU A 159 6.01 16.18 27.24
N GLU A 160 5.46 15.73 28.38
CA GLU A 160 5.82 16.24 29.71
C GLU A 160 7.30 16.01 30.05
N GLN A 161 7.89 14.89 29.61
CA GLN A 161 9.33 14.64 29.79
C GLN A 161 10.24 15.68 29.11
N ARG A 162 9.69 16.50 28.22
CA ARG A 162 10.40 17.54 27.46
C ARG A 162 10.02 18.95 27.90
N GLU A 163 9.55 19.12 29.13
CA GLU A 163 9.11 20.40 29.70
C GLU A 163 10.14 21.54 29.53
N ASP A 164 11.43 21.21 29.61
CA ASP A 164 12.53 22.15 29.39
C ASP A 164 12.50 22.79 27.99
N LYS A 165 12.03 22.05 26.98
CA LYS A 165 12.02 22.49 25.58
C LYS A 165 10.96 23.52 25.25
N TYR A 166 9.91 23.60 26.07
CA TYR A 166 8.82 24.56 25.89
C TYR A 166 8.62 25.46 27.12
N THR A 167 9.64 25.60 27.96
CA THR A 167 9.65 26.57 29.06
C THR A 167 10.50 27.78 28.70
N VAL A 168 9.92 28.98 28.81
CA VAL A 168 10.60 30.25 28.58
C VAL A 168 10.85 30.97 29.90
N LYS A 169 12.00 31.63 30.01
CA LYS A 169 12.31 32.52 31.14
C LYS A 169 12.05 33.95 30.69
N VAL A 170 11.04 34.59 31.27
CA VAL A 170 10.65 35.96 30.93
C VAL A 170 10.67 36.83 32.17
N THR A 171 10.92 38.11 31.99
CA THR A 171 10.70 39.12 33.04
C THR A 171 9.34 39.77 32.74
N PRO A 172 8.28 39.48 33.54
CA PRO A 172 6.97 40.07 33.31
C PRO A 172 7.00 41.59 33.43
N ASP A 173 6.12 42.27 32.70
CA ASP A 173 6.01 43.73 32.78
C ASP A 173 5.70 44.17 34.22
N GLY A 174 6.46 45.15 34.72
CA GLY A 174 6.36 45.63 36.10
C GLY A 174 7.07 44.77 37.15
N MET A 175 7.77 43.70 36.75
CA MET A 175 8.61 42.88 37.63
C MET A 175 10.09 43.02 37.29
N THR A 176 10.96 42.78 38.27
CA THR A 176 12.43 42.78 38.10
C THR A 176 13.03 41.38 38.05
N ALA A 177 12.33 40.38 38.61
CA ALA A 177 12.76 38.99 38.62
C ALA A 177 12.25 38.21 37.40
N GLN A 178 13.09 37.32 36.87
CA GLN A 178 12.66 36.36 35.84
C GLN A 178 11.75 35.30 36.43
N VAL A 179 10.76 34.88 35.64
CA VAL A 179 9.84 33.79 35.95
C VAL A 179 9.90 32.78 34.81
N SER A 180 9.99 31.50 35.16
CA SER A 180 9.81 30.41 34.20
C SER A 180 8.32 30.25 33.89
N ARG A 181 7.95 30.34 32.62
CA ARG A 181 6.60 30.13 32.12
C ARG A 181 6.63 29.05 31.05
N GLN A 182 5.76 28.06 31.18
CA GLN A 182 5.55 27.08 30.11
C GLN A 182 4.79 27.76 28.95
N ASP A 183 5.32 27.62 27.74
CA ASP A 183 4.69 28.10 26.52
C ASP A 183 4.09 26.95 25.71
N ARG A 184 2.80 27.03 25.46
CA ARG A 184 2.03 25.88 24.98
C ARG A 184 1.85 25.86 23.46
N PRO A 185 1.98 26.99 22.74
CA PRO A 185 2.41 26.99 21.35
C PRO A 185 3.78 26.32 21.12
N MET A 186 4.77 26.53 21.99
CA MET A 186 6.02 25.76 21.94
C MET A 186 5.83 24.27 22.25
N MET A 187 4.91 23.92 23.16
CA MET A 187 4.55 22.52 23.40
C MET A 187 3.96 21.85 22.15
N LEU A 188 3.10 22.56 21.40
CA LEU A 188 2.62 22.08 20.09
C LEU A 188 3.77 21.87 19.11
N TYR A 189 4.77 22.76 19.11
CA TYR A 189 5.97 22.63 18.27
C TYR A 189 6.75 21.37 18.63
N GLN A 190 6.99 21.16 19.92
CA GLN A 190 7.70 19.99 20.40
C GLN A 190 6.95 18.70 20.05
N LEU A 191 5.62 18.68 20.18
CA LEU A 191 4.79 17.55 19.74
C LEU A 191 4.96 17.30 18.23
N VAL A 192 4.91 18.34 17.40
CA VAL A 192 5.10 18.19 15.95
C VAL A 192 6.50 17.63 15.63
N CYS A 193 7.55 18.12 16.28
CA CYS A 193 8.92 17.62 16.12
C CYS A 193 9.14 16.20 16.69
N MET A 194 8.32 15.75 17.64
CA MET A 194 8.36 14.34 18.09
C MET A 194 7.81 13.41 17.02
N VAL A 195 6.71 13.84 16.38
CA VAL A 195 5.99 13.05 15.37
C VAL A 195 6.72 13.10 14.02
N CYS A 196 7.30 14.24 13.68
CA CYS A 196 8.10 14.43 12.49
C CYS A 196 9.56 14.12 12.83
N VAL A 197 10.10 13.00 12.34
CA VAL A 197 11.56 12.76 12.42
C VAL A 197 12.26 13.82 11.58
N ASP A 198 12.59 14.97 12.17
CA ASP A 198 13.15 16.13 11.48
C ASP A 198 14.61 15.87 11.10
N THR A 199 14.80 15.19 9.96
CA THR A 199 16.12 15.02 9.36
C THR A 199 16.07 15.37 7.88
N LEU A 200 17.14 15.97 7.34
CA LEU A 200 17.34 16.14 5.89
C LEU A 200 17.17 14.82 5.12
N ALA A 201 17.49 13.70 5.78
CA ALA A 201 17.18 12.36 5.28
C ALA A 201 15.70 12.21 4.93
N THR A 202 14.76 12.79 5.70
CA THR A 202 13.33 12.75 5.35
C THR A 202 12.96 13.53 4.10
N VAL A 203 13.59 14.67 3.78
CA VAL A 203 13.29 15.39 2.52
C VAL A 203 13.76 14.56 1.34
N SER A 204 15.00 14.08 1.37
CA SER A 204 15.54 13.21 0.32
C SER A 204 14.71 11.93 0.18
N THR A 205 14.30 11.31 1.29
CA THR A 205 13.38 10.16 1.27
C THR A 205 12.01 10.52 0.70
N ILE A 206 11.42 11.67 1.04
CA ILE A 206 10.14 12.11 0.48
C ILE A 206 10.27 12.35 -1.03
N MET A 207 11.35 12.98 -1.49
CA MET A 207 11.64 13.17 -2.91
C MET A 207 11.80 11.82 -3.62
N GLU A 208 12.51 10.88 -3.02
CA GLU A 208 12.66 9.51 -3.53
C GLU A 208 11.29 8.82 -3.62
N LEU A 209 10.44 8.94 -2.59
CA LEU A 209 9.09 8.38 -2.58
C LEU A 209 8.18 8.99 -3.66
N LEU A 210 8.47 10.19 -4.13
CA LEU A 210 7.79 10.86 -5.25
C LEU A 210 8.40 10.53 -6.62
N SER A 211 9.48 9.74 -6.67
CA SER A 211 10.05 9.25 -7.92
C SER A 211 9.11 8.29 -8.65
N VAL A 212 9.33 8.12 -9.96
CA VAL A 212 8.55 7.21 -10.81
C VAL A 212 8.47 5.81 -10.22
N ALA A 213 9.61 5.22 -9.87
CA ALA A 213 9.68 3.84 -9.37
C ALA A 213 8.88 3.66 -8.08
N ARG A 214 9.01 4.59 -7.13
CA ARG A 214 8.32 4.53 -5.84
C ARG A 214 6.82 4.80 -5.95
N LEU A 215 6.39 5.67 -6.87
CA LEU A 215 4.96 5.90 -7.10
C LEU A 215 4.28 4.74 -7.83
N VAL A 216 4.96 4.08 -8.77
CA VAL A 216 4.46 2.83 -9.36
C VAL A 216 4.31 1.75 -8.29
N GLN A 217 5.34 1.56 -7.44
CA GLN A 217 5.24 0.64 -6.30
C GLN A 217 4.08 1.01 -5.37
N ALA A 218 3.89 2.31 -5.07
CA ALA A 218 2.79 2.76 -4.23
C ALA A 218 1.40 2.52 -4.84
N MET A 219 1.28 2.48 -6.18
CA MET A 219 0.04 2.09 -6.86
C MET A 219 -0.24 0.60 -6.67
N THR A 220 0.79 -0.24 -6.79
CA THR A 220 0.72 -1.68 -6.53
C THR A 220 0.38 -1.98 -5.06
N ASP A 221 1.05 -1.31 -4.10
CA ASP A 221 0.78 -1.46 -2.66
C ASP A 221 -0.67 -1.07 -2.30
N ALA A 222 -1.27 -0.18 -3.09
CA ALA A 222 -2.66 0.25 -2.92
C ALA A 222 -3.66 -0.68 -3.63
N ASP A 223 -3.22 -1.79 -4.23
CA ASP A 223 -4.05 -2.70 -5.05
C ASP A 223 -4.83 -1.95 -6.15
N SER A 224 -4.18 -0.96 -6.78
CA SER A 224 -4.79 -0.05 -7.75
C SER A 224 -5.98 0.78 -7.21
N TYR A 225 -6.17 0.86 -5.89
CA TYR A 225 -7.22 1.70 -5.30
C TYR A 225 -6.81 3.16 -5.31
N ILE A 226 -7.27 3.88 -6.34
CA ILE A 226 -6.86 5.25 -6.68
C ILE A 226 -7.01 6.23 -5.51
N LYS A 227 -8.02 6.07 -4.64
CA LYS A 227 -8.21 6.95 -3.48
C LYS A 227 -7.10 6.80 -2.42
N ILE A 228 -6.61 5.57 -2.18
CA ILE A 228 -5.51 5.33 -1.22
C ILE A 228 -4.22 5.88 -1.80
N PHE A 229 -3.94 5.59 -3.07
CA PHE A 229 -2.77 6.11 -3.78
C PHE A 229 -2.74 7.65 -3.76
N ASN A 230 -3.82 8.31 -4.18
CA ASN A 230 -3.92 9.77 -4.20
C ASN A 230 -3.75 10.39 -2.80
N ARG A 231 -4.27 9.73 -1.75
CA ARG A 231 -4.10 10.19 -0.37
C ARG A 231 -2.63 10.13 0.05
N LYS A 232 -1.91 9.07 -0.30
CA LYS A 232 -0.47 8.92 -0.03
C LYS A 232 0.33 10.01 -0.73
N VAL A 233 0.11 10.23 -2.03
CA VAL A 233 0.79 11.31 -2.78
C VAL A 233 0.54 12.68 -2.15
N ASN A 234 -0.72 13.01 -1.84
CA ASN A 234 -1.05 14.29 -1.21
C ASN A 234 -0.38 14.45 0.16
N SER A 235 -0.26 13.39 0.96
CA SER A 235 0.45 13.45 2.24
C SER A 235 1.94 13.77 2.10
N LEU A 236 2.59 13.25 1.06
CA LEU A 236 3.99 13.55 0.75
C LEU A 236 4.15 15.01 0.28
N ILE A 237 3.24 15.51 -0.56
CA ILE A 237 3.22 16.91 -0.99
C ILE A 237 3.05 17.86 0.20
N ILE A 238 2.10 17.56 1.09
CA ILE A 238 1.88 18.35 2.33
C ILE A 238 3.16 18.36 3.17
N SER A 239 3.83 17.22 3.28
CA SER A 239 5.08 17.09 4.03
C SER A 239 6.22 17.94 3.45
N LEU A 240 6.34 18.04 2.12
CA LEU A 240 7.32 18.94 1.47
C LEU A 240 6.97 20.41 1.71
N ARG A 241 5.69 20.78 1.54
CA ARG A 241 5.21 22.15 1.77
C ARG A 241 5.47 22.60 3.21
N ALA A 242 5.29 21.70 4.18
CA ALA A 242 5.57 22.00 5.59
C ALA A 242 7.03 22.38 5.85
N ARG A 243 7.95 21.90 5.01
CA ARG A 243 9.39 22.19 5.07
C ARG A 243 9.81 23.31 4.11
N GLN A 244 8.86 23.95 3.43
CA GLN A 244 9.13 24.96 2.40
C GLN A 244 10.00 24.45 1.23
N GLU A 245 9.95 23.15 0.98
CA GLU A 245 10.68 22.54 -0.12
C GLU A 245 9.90 22.63 -1.44
N ALA A 246 10.63 22.87 -2.53
CA ALA A 246 10.04 22.89 -3.86
C ALA A 246 9.49 21.50 -4.20
N ILE A 247 8.23 21.44 -4.62
CA ILE A 247 7.63 20.17 -5.05
C ILE A 247 8.26 19.83 -6.41
N PRO A 248 8.86 18.63 -6.58
CA PRO A 248 9.42 18.22 -7.86
C PRO A 248 8.30 18.09 -8.90
N SER A 249 8.64 18.10 -10.19
CA SER A 249 7.62 17.86 -11.23
C SER A 249 7.03 16.46 -11.07
N LEU A 250 5.75 16.39 -10.69
CA LEU A 250 5.04 15.14 -10.46
C LEU A 250 4.28 14.64 -11.68
N ILE A 251 4.25 15.39 -12.79
CA ILE A 251 3.45 15.05 -13.96
C ILE A 251 3.84 13.68 -14.53
N ALA A 252 5.11 13.49 -14.89
CA ALA A 252 5.60 12.23 -15.44
C ALA A 252 5.51 11.05 -14.44
N PRO A 253 5.95 11.20 -13.16
CA PRO A 253 5.74 10.16 -12.14
C PRO A 253 4.28 9.75 -11.95
N LEU A 254 3.34 10.70 -11.93
CA LEU A 254 1.91 10.40 -11.77
C LEU A 254 1.33 9.68 -12.99
N PHE A 255 1.66 10.10 -14.20
CA PHE A 255 1.22 9.40 -15.41
C PHE A 255 1.68 7.95 -15.41
N LYS A 256 2.95 7.69 -15.09
CA LYS A 256 3.48 6.31 -15.02
C LYS A 256 2.80 5.49 -13.93
N ALA A 257 2.56 6.07 -12.75
CA ALA A 257 1.84 5.39 -11.68
C ALA A 257 0.39 5.06 -12.09
N TYR A 258 -0.36 6.01 -12.67
CA TYR A 258 -1.73 5.76 -13.12
C TYR A 258 -1.82 4.75 -14.27
N GLN A 259 -0.82 4.70 -15.16
CA GLN A 259 -0.75 3.69 -16.23
C GLN A 259 -0.37 2.30 -15.72
N SER A 260 0.26 2.19 -14.55
CA SER A 260 0.55 0.90 -13.91
C SER A 260 -0.64 0.27 -13.19
N CYS A 261 -1.78 0.97 -13.16
CA CYS A 261 -3.04 0.46 -12.60
C CYS A 261 -3.51 -0.79 -13.35
N GLU A 262 -4.04 -1.78 -12.62
CA GLU A 262 -4.53 -3.04 -13.20
C GLU A 262 -5.73 -2.86 -14.12
N ASP A 263 -6.58 -1.85 -13.85
CA ASP A 263 -7.71 -1.52 -14.72
C ASP A 263 -7.21 -0.92 -16.05
N LYS A 264 -7.34 -1.71 -17.13
CA LYS A 264 -6.87 -1.31 -18.47
C LYS A 264 -7.58 -0.08 -19.02
N ALA A 265 -8.89 0.06 -18.79
CA ALA A 265 -9.65 1.20 -19.31
C ALA A 265 -9.20 2.52 -18.65
N PHE A 266 -8.84 2.47 -17.37
CA PHE A 266 -8.23 3.55 -16.61
C PHE A 266 -6.81 3.83 -17.09
N ALA A 267 -5.96 2.80 -17.21
CA ALA A 267 -4.59 2.95 -17.69
C ALA A 267 -4.53 3.56 -19.10
N HIS A 268 -5.37 3.09 -20.03
CA HIS A 268 -5.49 3.65 -21.38
C HIS A 268 -5.99 5.09 -21.40
N TYR A 269 -6.90 5.47 -20.49
CA TYR A 269 -7.31 6.86 -20.36
C TYR A 269 -6.12 7.76 -20.00
N PHE A 270 -5.29 7.35 -19.04
CA PHE A 270 -4.09 8.12 -18.65
C PHE A 270 -2.97 8.07 -19.67
N LYS A 271 -2.87 7.00 -20.48
CA LYS A 271 -1.97 6.96 -21.64
C LYS A 271 -2.34 8.02 -22.67
N ARG A 272 -3.61 8.06 -23.10
CA ARG A 272 -4.10 9.09 -24.04
C ARG A 272 -3.95 10.50 -23.49
N LYS A 273 -4.14 10.69 -22.18
CA LYS A 273 -3.93 11.99 -21.54
C LYS A 273 -2.46 12.41 -21.48
N GLN A 274 -1.55 11.46 -21.35
CA GLN A 274 -0.12 11.72 -21.46
C GLN A 274 0.26 12.15 -22.88
N GLU A 275 -0.20 11.42 -23.90
CA GLU A 275 0.01 11.76 -25.32
C GLU A 275 -0.49 13.19 -25.62
N GLN A 276 -1.71 13.52 -25.17
CA GLN A 276 -2.27 14.87 -25.33
C GLN A 276 -1.44 15.97 -24.68
N TYR A 277 -0.84 15.67 -23.52
CA TYR A 277 0.04 16.60 -22.80
C TYR A 277 1.37 16.81 -23.54
N GLU A 278 1.97 15.73 -24.03
CA GLU A 278 3.24 15.75 -24.78
C GLU A 278 3.10 16.51 -26.11
N ASP A 279 1.99 16.30 -26.82
CA ASP A 279 1.68 16.98 -28.08
C ASP A 279 1.18 18.43 -27.88
N ARG A 280 1.12 18.91 -26.63
CA ARG A 280 0.59 20.24 -26.25
C ARG A 280 -0.83 20.52 -26.78
N SER A 281 -1.61 19.46 -26.94
CA SER A 281 -3.00 19.53 -27.42
C SER A 281 -4.01 19.81 -26.30
N LEU A 282 -3.55 19.85 -25.04
CA LEU A 282 -4.37 20.26 -23.91
C LEU A 282 -4.57 21.78 -23.91
N THR A 283 -5.81 22.21 -23.81
CA THR A 283 -6.20 23.64 -23.78
C THR A 283 -5.75 24.36 -22.51
N GLU A 284 -5.55 23.62 -21.42
CA GLU A 284 -5.18 24.17 -20.11
C GLU A 284 -3.84 23.61 -19.62
N PRO A 285 -3.01 24.42 -18.93
CA PRO A 285 -1.80 23.94 -18.29
C PRO A 285 -2.09 22.79 -17.32
N LEU A 286 -1.41 21.66 -17.52
CA LEU A 286 -1.63 20.49 -16.70
C LEU A 286 -0.75 20.52 -15.45
N GLU A 287 -1.38 20.66 -14.29
CA GLU A 287 -0.74 20.53 -12.98
C GLU A 287 -0.99 19.17 -12.32
N HIS A 288 -0.14 18.81 -11.36
CA HIS A 288 -0.25 17.58 -10.59
C HIS A 288 -1.58 17.47 -9.82
N THR A 289 -2.08 18.59 -9.30
CA THR A 289 -3.38 18.69 -8.62
C THR A 289 -4.54 18.34 -9.55
N ALA A 290 -4.48 18.82 -10.80
CA ALA A 290 -5.46 18.51 -11.83
C ALA A 290 -5.43 17.03 -12.20
N LEU A 291 -4.26 16.42 -12.36
CA LEU A 291 -4.11 14.98 -12.62
C LEU A 291 -4.71 14.12 -11.50
N ILE A 292 -4.40 14.43 -10.24
CA ILE A 292 -4.93 13.71 -9.08
C ILE A 292 -6.46 13.78 -9.04
N ARG A 293 -7.03 14.96 -9.34
CA ARG A 293 -8.48 15.17 -9.43
C ARG A 293 -9.09 14.35 -10.57
N MET A 294 -8.53 14.44 -11.78
CA MET A 294 -8.98 13.69 -12.95
C MET A 294 -8.96 12.17 -12.70
N ALA A 295 -7.93 11.67 -11.99
CA ALA A 295 -7.84 10.26 -11.61
C ALA A 295 -8.98 9.86 -10.65
N GLY A 296 -9.26 10.69 -9.65
CA GLY A 296 -10.37 10.46 -8.72
C GLY A 296 -11.73 10.44 -9.42
N GLU A 297 -11.97 11.38 -10.34
CA GLU A 297 -13.20 11.47 -11.13
C GLU A 297 -13.35 10.27 -12.07
N ARG A 298 -12.29 9.92 -12.81
CA ARG A 298 -12.31 8.77 -13.73
C ARG A 298 -12.55 7.47 -12.99
N TYR A 299 -11.87 7.27 -11.86
CA TYR A 299 -12.09 6.11 -10.99
C TYR A 299 -13.55 6.00 -10.56
N LYS A 300 -14.14 7.11 -10.08
CA LYS A 300 -15.54 7.16 -9.67
C LYS A 300 -16.48 6.77 -10.82
N ILE A 301 -16.28 7.34 -12.01
CA ILE A 301 -17.10 7.04 -13.19
C ILE A 301 -17.06 5.55 -13.55
N ILE A 302 -15.88 4.93 -13.59
CA ILE A 302 -15.75 3.50 -13.94
C ILE A 302 -16.40 2.61 -12.86
N VAL A 303 -16.20 2.94 -11.59
CA VAL A 303 -16.83 2.22 -10.46
C VAL A 303 -18.35 2.35 -10.49
N ASP A 304 -18.89 3.55 -10.72
CA ASP A 304 -20.34 3.79 -10.79
C ASP A 304 -20.98 3.02 -11.97
N LYS A 305 -20.24 2.87 -13.07
CA LYS A 305 -20.63 2.02 -14.21
C LYS A 305 -20.48 0.52 -13.96
N LYS A 306 -19.88 0.11 -12.83
CA LYS A 306 -19.54 -1.29 -12.50
C LYS A 306 -18.57 -1.93 -13.51
N GLU A 307 -17.73 -1.11 -14.13
CA GLU A 307 -16.73 -1.53 -15.13
C GLU A 307 -15.32 -1.65 -14.51
N TRP A 308 -15.18 -1.43 -13.20
CA TRP A 308 -13.86 -1.40 -12.53
C TRP A 308 -13.21 -2.78 -12.45
N LYS A 309 -11.96 -2.87 -12.91
CA LYS A 309 -11.19 -4.10 -13.11
C LYS A 309 -11.98 -5.15 -13.91
N MET A 310 -12.90 -4.71 -14.77
CA MET A 310 -13.68 -5.61 -15.62
C MET A 310 -12.77 -6.16 -16.71
N LYS A 311 -12.68 -7.48 -16.78
CA LYS A 311 -11.95 -8.15 -17.86
C LYS A 311 -12.67 -7.89 -19.17
N SER A 312 -11.91 -7.55 -20.21
CA SER A 312 -12.52 -7.40 -21.53
C SER A 312 -13.03 -8.74 -22.05
N GLU A 313 -13.94 -8.70 -23.01
CA GLU A 313 -14.43 -9.91 -23.68
C GLU A 313 -13.26 -10.71 -24.28
N ASP A 314 -12.28 -10.03 -24.88
CA ASP A 314 -11.09 -10.66 -25.45
C ASP A 314 -10.19 -11.29 -24.38
N GLU A 315 -10.05 -10.68 -23.21
CA GLU A 315 -9.33 -11.30 -22.10
C GLU A 315 -10.03 -12.54 -21.58
N LEU A 316 -11.37 -12.50 -21.49
CA LEU A 316 -12.16 -13.67 -21.10
C LEU A 316 -12.04 -14.78 -22.15
N LYS A 317 -12.12 -14.45 -23.44
CA LYS A 317 -11.88 -15.38 -24.56
C LYS A 317 -10.48 -15.97 -24.49
N PHE A 318 -9.46 -15.14 -24.25
CA PHE A 318 -8.08 -15.59 -24.12
C PHE A 318 -7.89 -16.53 -22.93
N ILE A 319 -8.49 -16.23 -21.77
CA ILE A 319 -8.47 -17.11 -20.59
C ILE A 319 -9.18 -18.43 -20.90
N ALA A 320 -10.34 -18.39 -21.57
CA ALA A 320 -11.08 -19.59 -21.96
C ALA A 320 -10.29 -20.44 -22.98
N LEU A 321 -9.62 -19.80 -23.95
CA LEU A 321 -8.78 -20.46 -24.93
C LEU A 321 -7.58 -21.13 -24.26
N LYS A 322 -6.89 -20.41 -23.37
CA LYS A 322 -5.78 -20.95 -22.58
C LYS A 322 -6.21 -22.16 -21.75
N ALA A 323 -7.37 -22.08 -21.09
CA ALA A 323 -7.93 -23.20 -20.34
C ALA A 323 -8.23 -24.41 -21.24
N THR A 324 -8.73 -24.18 -22.46
CA THR A 324 -9.02 -25.22 -23.45
C THR A 324 -7.74 -25.92 -23.91
N VAL A 325 -6.69 -25.15 -24.23
CA VAL A 325 -5.37 -25.68 -24.61
C VAL A 325 -4.78 -26.52 -23.48
N ASP A 326 -4.82 -26.02 -22.23
CA ASP A 326 -4.35 -26.75 -21.06
C ASP A 326 -5.11 -28.07 -20.84
N GLN A 327 -6.43 -28.06 -21.08
CA GLN A 327 -7.25 -29.27 -21.01
C GLN A 327 -6.88 -30.27 -22.10
N GLN A 328 -6.69 -29.82 -23.34
CA GLN A 328 -6.26 -30.67 -24.46
C GLN A 328 -4.89 -31.30 -24.20
N ASN A 329 -3.94 -30.51 -23.68
CA ASN A 329 -2.60 -30.99 -23.31
C ASN A 329 -2.64 -32.06 -22.22
N LYS A 330 -3.51 -31.89 -21.21
CA LYS A 330 -3.73 -32.92 -20.18
C LYS A 330 -4.33 -34.20 -20.78
N GLN A 331 -5.32 -34.08 -21.65
CA GLN A 331 -5.94 -35.25 -22.31
C GLN A 331 -4.96 -36.00 -23.21
N LEU A 332 -4.12 -35.29 -23.98
CA LEU A 332 -3.08 -35.90 -24.80
C LEU A 332 -2.07 -36.67 -23.96
N THR A 333 -1.62 -36.07 -22.87
CA THR A 333 -0.66 -36.70 -21.94
C THR A 333 -1.26 -37.96 -21.30
N GLN A 334 -2.53 -37.91 -20.87
CA GLN A 334 -3.25 -39.07 -20.35
C GLN A 334 -3.40 -40.18 -21.41
N LYS A 335 -3.77 -39.83 -22.65
CA LYS A 335 -3.87 -40.81 -23.75
C LYS A 335 -2.53 -41.46 -24.07
N LEU A 336 -1.44 -40.69 -24.05
CA LEU A 336 -0.08 -41.21 -24.25
C LEU A 336 0.33 -42.16 -23.11
N MET A 337 0.04 -41.80 -21.85
CA MET A 337 0.27 -42.66 -20.69
C MET A 337 -0.54 -43.95 -20.75
N GLN A 338 -1.81 -43.89 -21.15
CA GLN A 338 -2.65 -45.08 -21.31
C GLN A 338 -2.14 -46.00 -22.43
N ARG A 339 -1.74 -45.44 -23.59
CA ARG A 339 -1.14 -46.23 -24.68
C ARG A 339 0.17 -46.88 -24.26
N ALA A 340 1.01 -46.19 -23.50
CA ALA A 340 2.26 -46.76 -22.97
C ALA A 340 1.99 -47.95 -22.02
N ARG A 341 0.98 -47.84 -21.14
CA ARG A 341 0.57 -48.94 -20.24
C ARG A 341 0.02 -50.15 -21.01
N GLN A 342 -0.80 -49.91 -22.04
CA GLN A 342 -1.35 -50.99 -22.88
C GLN A 342 -0.27 -51.72 -23.67
N HIS A 343 0.75 -51.01 -24.16
CA HIS A 343 1.88 -51.63 -24.86
C HIS A 343 2.72 -52.53 -23.93
N GLN A 344 3.00 -52.09 -22.70
CA GLN A 344 3.68 -52.91 -21.69
C GLN A 344 2.88 -54.15 -21.29
N GLN A 345 1.54 -54.06 -21.27
CA GLN A 345 0.69 -55.19 -20.89
C GLN A 345 0.62 -56.26 -22.01
N LYS A 346 0.62 -55.84 -23.28
CA LYS A 346 0.68 -56.75 -24.44
C LYS A 346 2.03 -57.46 -24.58
N GLU A 347 3.14 -56.84 -24.22
CA GLU A 347 4.46 -57.49 -24.23
C GLU A 347 4.63 -58.54 -23.12
N ARG A 348 3.82 -58.48 -22.05
CA ARG A 348 3.91 -59.44 -20.93
C ARG A 348 3.11 -60.73 -21.12
N GLN A 349 2.15 -60.77 -22.04
CA GLN A 349 1.40 -62.00 -22.36
C GLN A 349 1.98 -62.66 -23.63
N GLY A 350 2.87 -63.63 -23.44
CA GLY A 350 3.34 -64.49 -24.52
C GLY A 350 2.22 -65.41 -25.06
N PRO A 351 2.38 -66.03 -26.25
CA PRO A 351 1.34 -66.87 -26.85
C PRO A 351 1.07 -68.11 -25.98
N ASN A 352 -0.18 -68.31 -25.58
CA ASN A 352 -0.62 -69.47 -24.79
C ASN A 352 -0.40 -70.78 -25.59
N ASN A 353 0.22 -71.80 -24.98
CA ASN A 353 0.46 -73.12 -25.60
C ASN A 353 -0.83 -73.96 -25.61
N VAL A 354 -1.76 -73.65 -26.52
CA VAL A 354 -3.02 -74.39 -26.68
C VAL A 354 -2.96 -75.29 -27.94
N GLY A 355 -3.68 -76.42 -27.93
CA GLY A 355 -3.76 -77.34 -29.07
C GLY A 355 -2.52 -78.22 -29.27
N GLU A 356 -2.03 -78.37 -30.51
CA GLU A 356 -0.86 -79.19 -30.86
C GLU A 356 0.46 -78.81 -30.15
N TRP A 357 0.47 -77.67 -29.45
CA TRP A 357 1.62 -77.18 -28.69
C TRP A 357 1.52 -77.47 -27.18
N ALA A 358 0.43 -78.09 -26.71
CA ALA A 358 0.21 -78.40 -25.29
C ALA A 358 1.32 -79.25 -24.66
N TRP A 359 1.97 -80.10 -25.47
CA TRP A 359 3.11 -80.91 -25.01
C TRP A 359 4.30 -80.07 -24.51
N LYS A 360 4.41 -78.79 -24.90
CA LYS A 360 5.49 -77.92 -24.41
C LYS A 360 5.41 -77.60 -22.92
N SER A 361 4.26 -77.83 -22.31
CA SER A 361 4.03 -77.57 -20.88
C SER A 361 4.15 -78.84 -20.02
N VAL A 362 4.34 -80.01 -20.64
CA VAL A 362 4.41 -81.32 -19.96
C VAL A 362 5.87 -81.78 -19.86
N ALA A 363 6.34 -82.17 -18.68
CA ALA A 363 7.70 -82.67 -18.50
C ALA A 363 7.86 -84.11 -19.08
N PRO A 364 9.02 -84.46 -19.67
CA PRO A 364 9.32 -85.85 -20.04
C PRO A 364 9.34 -86.74 -18.78
N LYS A 365 8.92 -88.00 -18.93
CA LYS A 365 8.95 -88.97 -17.84
C LYS A 365 10.37 -89.46 -17.57
N GLU A 366 10.59 -90.08 -16.41
CA GLU A 366 11.89 -90.62 -16.01
C GLU A 366 12.36 -91.68 -17.02
N GLY A 367 13.51 -91.46 -17.65
CA GLY A 367 14.09 -92.31 -18.71
C GLY A 367 13.78 -91.89 -20.16
N GLU A 368 12.94 -90.87 -20.41
CA GLU A 368 12.66 -90.36 -21.76
C GLU A 368 13.71 -89.35 -22.26
N PRO A 369 13.92 -89.22 -23.59
CA PRO A 369 14.87 -88.27 -24.14
C PRO A 369 14.43 -86.82 -23.87
N GLN A 370 15.35 -86.00 -23.35
CA GLN A 370 15.13 -84.56 -23.07
C GLN A 370 15.24 -83.67 -24.32
N GLU A 371 15.30 -84.26 -25.51
CA GLU A 371 15.30 -83.58 -26.80
C GLU A 371 14.19 -84.12 -27.71
N LYS A 372 13.43 -83.22 -28.36
CA LYS A 372 12.31 -83.57 -29.24
C LYS A 372 12.35 -82.76 -30.54
N LYS A 373 12.19 -83.41 -31.69
CA LYS A 373 12.01 -82.74 -32.99
C LYS A 373 10.52 -82.57 -33.28
N PHE A 374 10.08 -81.33 -33.53
CA PHE A 374 8.70 -81.03 -33.91
C PHE A 374 8.70 -79.96 -35.00
N ARG A 375 7.96 -80.19 -36.10
CA ARG A 375 7.87 -79.31 -37.28
C ARG A 375 9.25 -78.77 -37.74
N ASN A 376 10.19 -79.69 -37.99
CA ASN A 376 11.56 -79.40 -38.43
C ASN A 376 12.42 -78.53 -37.49
N LYS A 377 12.01 -78.35 -36.23
CA LYS A 377 12.78 -77.66 -35.20
C LYS A 377 13.09 -78.61 -34.05
N GLN A 378 14.29 -78.47 -33.46
CA GLN A 378 14.69 -79.22 -32.29
C GLN A 378 14.37 -78.43 -31.01
N TYR A 379 13.76 -79.12 -30.06
CA TYR A 379 13.40 -78.61 -28.75
C TYR A 379 14.16 -79.37 -27.67
N ILE A 380 14.54 -78.69 -26.61
CA ILE A 380 15.16 -79.24 -25.41
C ILE A 380 14.25 -78.97 -24.21
N TYR A 381 14.15 -79.95 -23.32
CA TYR A 381 13.47 -79.79 -22.05
C TYR A 381 14.33 -78.96 -21.08
N CYS A 382 13.73 -77.96 -20.44
CA CYS A 382 14.39 -77.10 -19.47
C CYS A 382 13.44 -76.80 -18.30
N PRO A 383 13.76 -77.25 -17.07
CA PRO A 383 12.88 -77.11 -15.91
C PRO A 383 12.77 -75.66 -15.40
N HIS A 384 13.67 -74.75 -15.82
CA HIS A 384 13.67 -73.35 -15.39
C HIS A 384 12.56 -72.50 -16.04
N HIS A 385 11.86 -73.03 -17.05
CA HIS A 385 10.76 -72.35 -17.72
C HIS A 385 9.42 -72.90 -17.22
N GLY A 386 8.87 -72.29 -16.17
CA GLY A 386 7.67 -72.75 -15.44
C GLY A 386 6.58 -73.39 -16.31
N ASP A 387 5.81 -72.57 -17.04
CA ASP A 387 4.67 -73.05 -17.83
C ASP A 387 5.04 -73.61 -19.21
N THR A 388 6.28 -73.39 -19.68
CA THR A 388 6.75 -73.80 -21.01
C THR A 388 8.07 -74.56 -20.90
N LYS A 389 7.98 -75.79 -20.42
CA LYS A 389 9.13 -76.63 -20.10
C LYS A 389 9.93 -77.12 -21.32
N TRP A 390 9.39 -77.01 -22.54
CA TRP A 390 10.11 -77.31 -23.79
C TRP A 390 10.38 -76.06 -24.62
N VAL A 391 11.66 -75.77 -24.85
CA VAL A 391 12.16 -74.58 -25.55
C VAL A 391 13.04 -74.99 -26.73
N LEU A 392 13.27 -74.08 -27.69
CA LEU A 392 14.10 -74.39 -28.86
C LEU A 392 15.54 -74.69 -28.43
N LYS A 393 16.13 -75.77 -28.96
CA LYS A 393 17.53 -76.14 -28.71
C LYS A 393 18.49 -75.05 -29.19
N VAL A 394 18.18 -74.40 -30.31
CA VAL A 394 18.87 -73.23 -30.83
C VAL A 394 17.83 -72.14 -31.08
N ASN A 395 18.02 -70.96 -30.49
CA ASN A 395 17.09 -69.85 -30.69
C ASN A 395 17.24 -69.25 -32.11
N ARG A 396 16.38 -68.29 -32.49
CA ARG A 396 16.44 -67.65 -33.81
C ARG A 396 17.75 -66.88 -34.09
N GLN A 397 18.55 -66.63 -33.06
CA GLN A 397 19.83 -65.91 -33.13
C GLN A 397 21.03 -66.87 -33.16
N GLY A 398 20.80 -68.19 -33.30
CA GLY A 398 21.86 -69.20 -33.37
C GLY A 398 22.44 -69.64 -32.02
N VAL A 399 21.87 -69.18 -30.90
CA VAL A 399 22.38 -69.48 -29.56
C VAL A 399 21.77 -70.77 -29.02
N VAL A 400 22.62 -71.68 -28.55
CA VAL A 400 22.24 -72.97 -27.96
C VAL A 400 21.65 -72.76 -26.56
N HIS A 401 20.47 -73.32 -26.29
CA HIS A 401 19.76 -73.10 -25.04
C HIS A 401 20.40 -73.81 -23.83
N ALA A 402 21.00 -74.99 -24.03
CA ALA A 402 21.64 -75.77 -22.96
C ALA A 402 22.72 -74.95 -22.21
N THR A 403 23.43 -74.06 -22.92
CA THR A 403 24.50 -73.23 -22.37
C THR A 403 24.08 -71.80 -22.03
N ASN A 404 22.88 -71.36 -22.44
CA ASN A 404 22.44 -69.97 -22.34
C ASN A 404 20.96 -69.82 -21.94
N CYS A 405 20.54 -70.57 -20.92
CA CYS A 405 19.20 -70.45 -20.36
C CYS A 405 19.06 -69.17 -19.52
N ARG A 406 18.39 -68.14 -20.07
CA ARG A 406 18.11 -66.89 -19.35
C ARG A 406 17.23 -67.06 -18.11
N ALA A 407 16.37 -68.08 -18.07
CA ALA A 407 15.52 -68.33 -16.90
C ALA A 407 16.33 -68.89 -15.72
N ARG A 408 17.38 -69.68 -15.99
CA ARG A 408 18.35 -70.14 -14.98
C ARG A 408 19.11 -68.96 -14.35
N LEU A 409 19.60 -68.02 -15.18
CA LEU A 409 20.34 -66.83 -14.73
C LEU A 409 19.53 -65.88 -13.84
N LYS A 410 18.19 -65.84 -14.01
CA LYS A 410 17.28 -65.07 -13.14
C LYS A 410 17.00 -65.73 -11.79
N GLY A 411 17.17 -67.05 -11.67
CA GLY A 411 16.94 -67.80 -10.42
C GLY A 411 18.10 -67.65 -9.43
N ASP A 412 19.35 -67.68 -9.91
CA ASP A 412 20.56 -67.59 -9.08
C ASP A 412 20.82 -66.20 -8.47
N THR A 413 20.11 -65.15 -8.92
CA THR A 413 20.25 -63.78 -8.37
C THR A 413 19.39 -63.51 -7.14
N THR A 414 18.53 -64.45 -6.74
CA THR A 414 17.56 -64.23 -5.62
C THR A 414 18.04 -64.81 -4.29
N THR A 415 19.21 -65.48 -4.24
CA THR A 415 19.73 -66.14 -3.02
C THR A 415 21.01 -65.52 -2.46
N LEU A 416 21.44 -64.35 -2.94
CA LEU A 416 22.68 -63.67 -2.51
C LEU A 416 22.53 -62.15 -2.22
N LEU A 417 21.31 -61.65 -2.01
CA LEU A 417 21.05 -60.21 -1.74
C LEU A 417 20.17 -59.96 -0.50
N THR A 418 20.18 -60.88 0.47
CA THR A 418 19.59 -60.69 1.81
C THR A 418 20.64 -60.55 2.92
N ALA A 419 21.79 -59.93 2.63
CA ALA A 419 22.77 -59.53 3.65
C ALA A 419 23.57 -58.29 3.21
N ALA A 420 23.31 -57.15 3.86
CA ALA A 420 24.05 -55.87 3.95
C ALA A 420 23.03 -54.70 3.90
N THR A 421 22.42 -54.33 5.04
CA THR A 421 22.81 -53.19 5.94
C THR A 421 22.63 -51.84 5.25
N GLU A 422 21.58 -51.10 5.59
CA GLU A 422 21.50 -50.13 6.71
C GLU A 422 22.15 -48.77 6.37
N ASP A 423 21.29 -47.75 6.53
CA ASP A 423 21.55 -46.40 7.02
C ASP A 423 22.00 -45.21 6.14
N GLU A 424 21.36 -44.09 6.53
CA GLU A 424 21.69 -42.67 6.42
C GLU A 424 21.26 -41.81 5.21
N SER A 425 20.17 -41.08 5.46
CA SER A 425 20.03 -39.60 5.49
C SER A 425 20.55 -38.69 4.37
N ASP A 426 19.58 -37.91 3.85
CA ASP A 426 19.58 -36.46 3.55
C ASP A 426 20.80 -35.77 2.91
N SER A 427 20.56 -35.15 1.74
CA SER A 427 20.91 -33.73 1.51
C SER A 427 20.32 -33.19 0.19
N HIS A 428 19.82 -31.95 0.27
CA HIS A 428 19.47 -31.08 -0.84
C HIS A 428 20.69 -30.72 -1.71
N SER A 429 20.56 -30.72 -3.03
CA SER A 429 20.79 -29.50 -3.84
C SER A 429 20.44 -29.73 -5.33
N SER A 430 20.01 -28.62 -5.93
CA SER A 430 19.62 -28.39 -7.31
C SER A 430 20.72 -28.66 -8.34
N ASP A 431 20.36 -29.27 -9.48
CA ASP A 431 20.99 -28.88 -10.74
C ASP A 431 20.05 -28.99 -11.95
N ALA A 432 20.21 -28.04 -12.87
CA ALA A 432 19.37 -27.72 -14.00
C ALA A 432 19.43 -28.81 -15.09
N GLY A 433 18.32 -29.51 -15.29
CA GLY A 433 18.15 -30.45 -16.38
C GLY A 433 17.93 -29.74 -17.72
N THR A 434 18.88 -29.90 -18.63
CA THR A 434 18.80 -29.51 -20.05
C THR A 434 17.49 -30.01 -20.68
N PRO A 435 16.79 -29.22 -21.53
CA PRO A 435 15.52 -29.63 -22.11
C PRO A 435 15.69 -30.89 -22.96
N SER A 436 14.90 -31.92 -22.66
CA SER A 436 14.82 -33.16 -23.43
C SER A 436 14.67 -32.87 -24.93
N LYS A 437 15.35 -33.67 -25.77
CA LYS A 437 15.26 -33.63 -27.25
C LYS A 437 13.81 -33.65 -27.78
N ARG A 438 12.85 -34.08 -26.96
CA ARG A 438 11.40 -34.04 -27.26
C ARG A 438 10.79 -32.65 -27.09
N GLY A 439 11.23 -31.86 -26.11
CA GLY A 439 10.82 -30.48 -25.89
C GLY A 439 11.32 -29.54 -26.99
N ILE A 440 12.56 -29.76 -27.47
CA ILE A 440 13.13 -28.99 -28.59
C ILE A 440 12.33 -29.20 -29.89
N ARG A 441 11.86 -30.43 -30.14
CA ARG A 441 11.04 -30.74 -31.32
C ARG A 441 9.63 -30.14 -31.27
N ILE A 442 9.05 -30.02 -30.08
CA ILE A 442 7.74 -29.37 -29.90
C ILE A 442 7.87 -27.85 -30.05
N ALA A 443 8.95 -27.26 -29.56
CA ALA A 443 9.25 -25.84 -29.77
C ALA A 443 9.48 -25.52 -31.27
N GLN A 444 10.28 -26.33 -31.98
CA GLN A 444 10.49 -26.16 -33.42
C GLN A 444 9.20 -26.33 -34.24
N ALA A 445 8.30 -27.22 -33.84
CA ALA A 445 7.00 -27.39 -34.51
C ALA A 445 6.04 -26.21 -34.27
N LEU A 446 6.13 -25.56 -33.11
CA LEU A 446 5.33 -24.36 -32.82
C LEU A 446 5.86 -23.13 -33.57
N THR A 447 7.17 -23.00 -33.73
CA THR A 447 7.76 -21.88 -34.50
C THR A 447 7.43 -21.97 -35.99
N SER A 448 7.39 -23.19 -36.55
CA SER A 448 7.06 -23.40 -37.97
C SER A 448 5.58 -23.15 -38.31
N VAL A 449 4.66 -23.46 -37.38
CA VAL A 449 3.22 -23.13 -37.56
C VAL A 449 2.97 -21.63 -37.47
N LEU A 450 3.70 -20.92 -36.59
CA LEU A 450 3.60 -19.46 -36.50
C LEU A 450 4.20 -18.75 -37.72
N GLU A 451 5.26 -19.29 -38.33
CA GLU A 451 5.83 -18.75 -39.57
C GLU A 451 4.92 -18.99 -40.79
N GLU A 452 4.23 -20.15 -40.86
CA GLU A 452 3.24 -20.41 -41.92
C GLU A 452 2.04 -19.45 -41.84
N GLU A 453 1.49 -19.18 -40.64
CA GLU A 453 0.36 -18.26 -40.47
C GLU A 453 0.73 -16.79 -40.74
N LEU A 454 1.97 -16.37 -40.45
CA LEU A 454 2.45 -15.02 -40.77
C LEU A 454 2.72 -14.82 -42.27
N SER A 455 3.10 -15.88 -43.00
CA SER A 455 3.31 -15.82 -44.45
C SER A 455 2.00 -15.78 -45.26
N GLY A 456 0.91 -16.35 -44.73
CA GLY A 456 -0.41 -16.33 -45.36
C GLY A 456 -1.15 -14.98 -45.26
N ILE A 457 -0.72 -14.09 -44.36
CA ILE A 457 -1.36 -12.76 -44.18
C ILE A 457 -0.82 -11.73 -45.18
N THR A 458 0.35 -11.96 -45.80
CA THR A 458 0.96 -11.00 -46.74
C THR A 458 0.48 -11.11 -48.19
N GLU A 459 -0.31 -12.14 -48.54
CA GLU A 459 -0.77 -12.36 -49.92
C GLU A 459 -2.18 -11.82 -50.24
N ASP A 460 -2.95 -11.40 -49.23
CA ASP A 460 -4.34 -10.91 -49.41
C ASP A 460 -4.48 -9.37 -49.54
N GLU A 461 -3.38 -8.62 -49.53
CA GLU A 461 -3.38 -7.14 -49.68
C GLU A 461 -3.01 -6.66 -51.10
N ASN A 462 -3.43 -7.37 -52.16
CA ASN A 462 -3.16 -6.94 -53.54
C ASN A 462 -4.33 -7.05 -54.53
N LEU A 463 -5.56 -6.83 -54.04
CA LEU A 463 -6.75 -6.67 -54.88
C LEU A 463 -7.48 -5.35 -54.58
N LEU A 464 -6.86 -4.23 -54.94
CA LEU A 464 -7.57 -2.97 -55.20
C LEU A 464 -6.94 -2.27 -56.40
N THR A 465 -7.67 -2.30 -57.51
CA THR A 465 -7.34 -1.68 -58.79
C THR A 465 -7.21 -0.16 -58.70
N PRO A 466 -6.30 0.48 -59.47
CA PRO A 466 -6.15 1.92 -59.52
C PRO A 466 -7.13 2.55 -60.52
N GLY A 467 -8.00 3.44 -60.05
CA GLY A 467 -8.73 4.35 -60.93
C GLY A 467 -10.02 4.91 -60.33
N GLN A 468 -9.97 6.16 -59.86
CA GLN A 468 -10.75 7.29 -60.38
C GLN A 468 -10.75 8.48 -59.39
N LYS A 469 -10.11 9.57 -59.86
CA LYS A 469 -10.14 10.98 -59.42
C LYS A 469 -9.53 11.35 -58.07
#